data_AF-A0A9E4FES2-F1
#
_entry.id   AF-A0A9E4FES2-F1
#
_cell.length_a   1.000
_cell.length_b   1.000
_cell.length_c   1.000
_cell.angle_alpha   90.00
_cell.angle_beta   90.00
_cell.angle_gamma   90.00
#
_symmetry.space_group_name_H-M   'P 1'
#
loop_
_entity.id
_entity.type
_entity.pdbx_description
1 polymer ?
#
loop_
_entity_poly.entity_id
_entity_poly.type
_entity_poly.pdbx_seq_one_letter_code
_entity_poly.pdbx_strand_id
1 'polypeptide(L)'
;KTESKALRWTLIGILVAFVVIADWFAGGVGPRVLLGSATLNLTSQPDAARVLLDGEAVGRTPLLNQRVRPGRTVVRMEHRFHDAVARAVSPARGEAVDVHVEFPVATGSLEIVTNPRGADVTVDGKKLEGVTPIMLSPHPTGSFEVAASIHGREAKIETVEVLPRQNTEASFELERVPMSEIHIARSPRDLELEIDGKPYKPGMTLPIGAYRLRAQRPGYAPLEKTVEFSRGRNDQSVSLVRLQGSLSLAVSPPDAKVEVSYPHAGDWRTVRYRKGMAIPTGPVTVRAKAVGHRSYERRLTVEAKRLSHAIRLTKYDVEPGRRLRDGLASGGEGPLLVVIGTGTFRMGSDEGSPDERPVREVEVAQPFAIGVFETTRSEFERFRVTTGEAAKGSSRSPGPEDDLSPEARSRLPETGVSWQDAQDYVGWLSAETGNRYRLPSEAEWEYVARGGTTAPYYFGDDVGALCGHANVADAAFEEIYPKPGVASCSDGAVRRAVVGGFPANGFGVHDMLGNVEEWVADCWHGNYRGAPSDQGARSGNCGDRVVRGGAWDSTPAEATVSYRSFSNRGSGTRGIRVVRDL
;
A
#
# COMPACT_ATOMS: atom_id res chain seq x y z
N LYS A 1 23.35 94.67 -9.91
CA LYS A 1 24.54 93.80 -10.09
C LYS A 1 24.05 92.48 -10.69
N THR A 2 24.33 92.11 -11.93
CA THR A 2 24.97 92.82 -13.06
C THR A 2 24.57 92.01 -14.32
N GLU A 3 23.98 92.61 -15.37
CA GLU A 3 24.59 92.88 -16.70
C GLU A 3 25.58 91.80 -17.25
N SER A 4 25.77 91.55 -18.56
CA SER A 4 25.58 92.34 -19.81
C SER A 4 25.71 91.40 -21.03
N LYS A 5 25.34 91.63 -22.31
CA LYS A 5 24.76 92.71 -23.16
C LYS A 5 23.63 92.06 -24.05
N ALA A 6 22.83 92.68 -24.94
CA ALA A 6 22.93 93.85 -25.86
C ALA A 6 23.81 93.59 -27.13
N LEU A 7 23.62 94.22 -28.31
CA LEU A 7 22.91 95.47 -28.70
C LEU A 7 22.70 95.53 -30.26
N ARG A 8 21.95 96.54 -30.77
CA ARG A 8 21.93 97.12 -32.16
C ARG A 8 21.08 96.42 -33.25
N TRP A 9 20.45 97.12 -34.22
CA TRP A 9 20.31 98.56 -34.55
C TRP A 9 18.88 98.87 -35.14
N THR A 10 18.64 100.05 -35.73
CA THR A 10 17.30 100.63 -36.04
C THR A 10 17.23 101.32 -37.43
N LEU A 11 16.03 101.81 -37.84
CA LEU A 11 15.67 102.91 -38.79
C LEU A 11 15.09 102.64 -40.22
N ILE A 12 13.77 102.89 -40.35
CA ILE A 12 13.02 103.87 -41.22
C ILE A 12 13.28 104.02 -42.76
N GLY A 13 12.15 103.99 -43.52
CA GLY A 13 11.86 104.68 -44.82
C GLY A 13 10.47 104.25 -45.35
N ILE A 14 9.42 105.05 -45.67
CA ILE A 14 9.21 106.30 -46.48
C ILE A 14 9.13 106.02 -48.01
N LEU A 15 8.15 106.45 -48.85
CA LEU A 15 6.75 106.95 -48.75
C LEU A 15 6.12 107.07 -50.19
N VAL A 16 4.85 107.47 -50.38
CA VAL A 16 4.13 107.84 -51.68
C VAL A 16 3.71 106.59 -52.54
N ALA A 17 2.47 106.32 -53.02
CA ALA A 17 1.28 107.03 -53.61
C ALA A 17 1.34 107.19 -55.18
N PHE A 18 0.29 107.37 -56.01
CA PHE A 18 -1.13 107.81 -55.89
C PHE A 18 -1.96 107.44 -57.20
N VAL A 19 -3.31 107.62 -57.23
CA VAL A 19 -4.25 107.70 -58.41
C VAL A 19 -4.64 106.36 -59.10
N VAL A 20 -5.89 105.98 -59.51
CA VAL A 20 -7.29 106.53 -59.70
C VAL A 20 -7.72 106.81 -61.18
N ILE A 21 -9.04 106.78 -61.49
CA ILE A 21 -9.78 106.90 -62.80
C ILE A 21 -10.07 105.52 -63.44
N ALA A 22 -11.29 104.94 -63.43
CA ALA A 22 -12.59 105.27 -64.07
C ALA A 22 -12.63 104.92 -65.58
N ASP A 23 -13.72 104.60 -66.27
CA ASP A 23 -15.12 104.14 -66.08
C ASP A 23 -15.75 104.13 -67.52
N TRP A 24 -16.95 103.60 -67.72
CA TRP A 24 -17.70 103.52 -69.00
C TRP A 24 -17.09 102.59 -70.09
N PHE A 25 -17.87 101.97 -71.00
CA PHE A 25 -19.27 102.22 -71.40
C PHE A 25 -20.01 100.91 -71.78
N ALA A 26 -21.33 100.87 -71.51
CA ALA A 26 -22.37 100.04 -72.15
C ALA A 26 -22.28 98.49 -72.13
N GLY A 27 -23.39 97.73 -72.11
CA GLY A 27 -24.78 98.13 -71.90
C GLY A 27 -25.79 97.45 -72.85
N GLY A 28 -26.34 96.29 -72.45
CA GLY A 28 -27.63 95.81 -72.95
C GLY A 28 -27.68 94.43 -73.62
N VAL A 29 -28.59 93.59 -73.09
CA VAL A 29 -29.36 92.53 -73.77
C VAL A 29 -28.57 91.39 -74.46
N GLY A 30 -28.37 90.30 -73.69
CA GLY A 30 -28.07 88.95 -74.20
C GLY A 30 -28.52 87.90 -73.16
N PRO A 31 -29.00 86.71 -73.56
CA PRO A 31 -29.63 85.76 -72.63
C PRO A 31 -28.63 85.01 -71.74
N ARG A 32 -29.13 84.44 -70.63
CA ARG A 32 -28.38 83.50 -69.78
C ARG A 32 -27.84 82.31 -70.59
N VAL A 33 -26.52 82.21 -70.73
CA VAL A 33 -25.83 80.99 -71.18
C VAL A 33 -25.18 80.31 -69.98
N LEU A 34 -25.42 79.01 -69.80
CA LEU A 34 -25.06 78.30 -68.57
C LEU A 34 -23.53 78.21 -68.36
N LEU A 35 -23.11 78.33 -67.10
CA LEU A 35 -21.87 77.69 -66.62
C LEU A 35 -22.16 76.19 -66.38
N GLY A 36 -22.22 75.42 -67.47
CA GLY A 36 -22.42 73.98 -67.37
C GLY A 36 -21.18 73.31 -66.77
N SER A 37 -21.32 72.80 -65.54
CA SER A 37 -20.33 71.92 -64.90
C SER A 37 -20.35 70.53 -65.55
N ALA A 38 -19.24 69.80 -65.39
CA ALA A 38 -19.22 68.35 -65.53
C ALA A 38 -19.30 67.70 -64.13
N THR A 39 -19.57 66.40 -64.09
CA THR A 39 -19.72 65.65 -62.84
C THR A 39 -18.89 64.37 -62.89
N LEU A 40 -18.20 64.03 -61.81
CA LEU A 40 -17.49 62.77 -61.66
C LEU A 40 -18.12 61.92 -60.55
N ASN A 41 -18.25 60.62 -60.78
CA ASN A 41 -18.54 59.64 -59.76
C ASN A 41 -17.30 58.75 -59.57
N LEU A 42 -16.69 58.83 -58.40
CA LEU A 42 -15.36 58.27 -58.15
C LEU A 42 -15.47 57.12 -57.17
N THR A 43 -15.18 55.90 -57.62
CA THR A 43 -15.28 54.67 -56.82
C THR A 43 -14.00 53.86 -56.92
N SER A 44 -13.71 53.00 -55.94
CA SER A 44 -12.54 52.14 -56.01
C SER A 44 -12.77 50.80 -55.32
N GLN A 45 -11.95 49.81 -55.69
CA GLN A 45 -11.88 48.55 -54.97
C GLN A 45 -10.43 48.31 -54.51
N PRO A 46 -10.15 48.30 -53.19
CA PRO A 46 -11.07 48.62 -52.08
C PRO A 46 -11.52 50.09 -52.07
N ASP A 47 -12.61 50.36 -51.34
CA ASP A 47 -13.16 51.71 -51.10
C ASP A 47 -12.30 52.53 -50.10
N ALA A 48 -12.76 53.73 -49.74
CA ALA A 48 -12.13 54.67 -48.81
C ALA A 48 -10.74 55.19 -49.23
N ALA A 49 -10.33 54.99 -50.49
CA ALA A 49 -9.11 55.56 -51.05
C ALA A 49 -9.20 57.09 -51.11
N ARG A 50 -8.13 57.79 -50.73
CA ARG A 50 -8.03 59.26 -50.79
C ARG A 50 -8.03 59.71 -52.24
N VAL A 51 -8.96 60.59 -52.59
CA VAL A 51 -9.10 61.16 -53.94
C VAL A 51 -8.44 62.54 -53.98
N LEU A 52 -7.59 62.75 -54.98
CA LEU A 52 -7.04 64.04 -55.35
C LEU A 52 -7.43 64.36 -56.80
N LEU A 53 -7.88 65.59 -57.05
CA LEU A 53 -8.18 66.12 -58.39
C LEU A 53 -7.19 67.23 -58.72
N ASP A 54 -6.43 67.05 -59.81
CA ASP A 54 -5.40 67.98 -60.28
C ASP A 54 -4.33 68.36 -59.23
N GLY A 55 -4.21 67.54 -58.18
CA GLY A 55 -3.27 67.71 -57.05
C GLY A 55 -3.95 68.01 -55.71
N GLU A 56 -5.17 68.54 -55.72
CA GLU A 56 -5.91 68.92 -54.50
C GLU A 56 -6.73 67.76 -53.93
N ALA A 57 -6.69 67.54 -52.62
CA ALA A 57 -7.41 66.45 -51.97
C ALA A 57 -8.90 66.80 -51.76
N VAL A 58 -9.80 66.04 -52.40
CA VAL A 58 -11.24 66.36 -52.44
C VAL A 58 -12.14 65.43 -51.60
N GLY A 59 -11.63 64.27 -51.18
CA GLY A 59 -12.41 63.32 -50.36
C GLY A 59 -11.86 61.90 -50.35
N ARG A 60 -12.75 60.93 -50.16
CA ARG A 60 -12.46 59.49 -50.26
C ARG A 60 -13.55 58.78 -51.08
N THR A 61 -13.19 57.69 -51.75
CA THR A 61 -14.16 56.82 -52.43
C THR A 61 -15.11 56.13 -51.44
N PRO A 62 -16.39 55.90 -51.79
CA PRO A 62 -17.08 56.38 -52.99
C PRO A 62 -17.44 57.88 -52.88
N LEU A 63 -16.94 58.69 -53.82
CA LEU A 63 -17.18 60.13 -53.91
C LEU A 63 -18.03 60.43 -55.14
N LEU A 64 -19.35 60.54 -54.93
CA LEU A 64 -20.35 60.70 -55.99
C LEU A 64 -20.71 62.17 -56.22
N ASN A 65 -21.17 62.49 -57.43
CA ASN A 65 -21.62 63.82 -57.85
C ASN A 65 -20.58 64.94 -57.70
N GLN A 66 -19.29 64.61 -57.74
CA GLN A 66 -18.19 65.59 -57.59
C GLN A 66 -18.14 66.49 -58.82
N ARG A 67 -18.50 67.77 -58.66
CA ARG A 67 -18.49 68.74 -59.76
C ARG A 67 -17.06 69.11 -60.16
N VAL A 68 -16.81 69.15 -61.47
CA VAL A 68 -15.54 69.58 -62.06
C VAL A 68 -15.78 70.55 -63.24
N ARG A 69 -14.73 71.23 -63.68
CA ARG A 69 -14.76 72.04 -64.91
C ARG A 69 -14.72 71.09 -66.12
N PRO A 70 -15.50 71.30 -67.19
CA PRO A 70 -15.34 70.54 -68.42
C PRO A 70 -13.94 70.75 -69.02
N GLY A 71 -13.33 69.67 -69.52
CA GLY A 71 -11.92 69.64 -69.92
C GLY A 71 -11.11 68.60 -69.13
N ARG A 72 -9.80 68.54 -69.37
CA ARG A 72 -8.90 67.52 -68.80
C ARG A 72 -8.62 67.77 -67.31
N THR A 73 -8.99 66.81 -66.47
CA THR A 73 -8.64 66.71 -65.04
C THR A 73 -7.94 65.38 -64.76
N VAL A 74 -6.94 65.38 -63.88
CA VAL A 74 -6.24 64.19 -63.38
C VAL A 74 -6.86 63.74 -62.06
N VAL A 75 -7.48 62.57 -62.07
CA VAL A 75 -7.94 61.86 -60.87
C VAL A 75 -6.80 60.98 -60.36
N ARG A 76 -6.30 61.27 -59.16
CA ARG A 76 -5.33 60.41 -58.44
C ARG A 76 -6.01 59.82 -57.21
N MET A 77 -5.99 58.50 -57.08
CA MET A 77 -6.52 57.79 -55.92
C MET A 77 -5.38 57.09 -55.16
N GLU A 78 -5.40 57.19 -53.84
CA GLU A 78 -4.35 56.67 -52.95
C GLU A 78 -4.98 55.85 -51.83
N HIS A 79 -4.60 54.57 -51.70
CA HIS A 79 -5.07 53.70 -50.62
C HIS A 79 -3.91 53.32 -49.69
N ARG A 80 -4.18 53.09 -48.39
CA ARG A 80 -3.14 52.79 -47.38
C ARG A 80 -2.29 51.57 -47.76
N PHE A 81 -2.94 50.56 -48.34
CA PHE A 81 -2.35 49.28 -48.69
C PHE A 81 -2.16 49.08 -50.21
N HIS A 82 -2.27 50.12 -51.06
CA HIS A 82 -2.01 49.96 -52.50
C HIS A 82 -1.24 51.13 -53.08
N ASP A 83 -0.50 50.88 -54.17
CA ASP A 83 0.19 51.92 -54.92
C ASP A 83 -0.81 52.92 -55.55
N ALA A 84 -0.45 54.20 -55.53
CA ALA A 84 -1.31 55.29 -56.00
C ALA A 84 -1.59 55.19 -57.51
N VAL A 85 -2.87 55.19 -57.89
CA VAL A 85 -3.32 55.12 -59.29
C VAL A 85 -3.74 56.51 -59.76
N ALA A 86 -3.24 56.94 -60.92
CA ALA A 86 -3.66 58.20 -61.55
C ALA A 86 -4.23 57.95 -62.95
N ARG A 87 -5.36 58.60 -63.26
CA ARG A 87 -6.02 58.58 -64.58
C ARG A 87 -6.41 59.99 -64.98
N ALA A 88 -6.22 60.35 -66.25
CA ALA A 88 -6.75 61.59 -66.81
C ALA A 88 -8.12 61.34 -67.43
N VAL A 89 -9.10 62.19 -67.10
CA VAL A 89 -10.44 62.20 -67.70
C VAL A 89 -10.72 63.59 -68.27
N SER A 90 -11.52 63.66 -69.33
CA SER A 90 -11.80 64.92 -70.05
C SER A 90 -13.31 65.13 -70.26
N PRO A 91 -14.12 65.19 -69.20
CA PRO A 91 -15.58 65.23 -69.33
C PRO A 91 -16.07 66.47 -70.07
N ALA A 92 -17.08 66.28 -70.91
CA ALA A 92 -17.80 67.31 -71.63
C ALA A 92 -18.78 68.07 -70.72
N ARG A 93 -19.31 69.17 -71.24
CA ARG A 93 -20.24 70.04 -70.51
C ARG A 93 -21.56 69.32 -70.24
N GLY A 94 -21.92 69.19 -68.95
CA GLY A 94 -23.13 68.49 -68.52
C GLY A 94 -23.01 66.96 -68.50
N GLU A 95 -21.84 66.41 -68.84
CA GLU A 95 -21.58 64.98 -68.77
C GLU A 95 -21.37 64.54 -67.30
N ALA A 96 -21.81 63.32 -66.99
CA ALA A 96 -21.42 62.59 -65.80
C ALA A 96 -20.49 61.45 -66.23
N VAL A 97 -19.26 61.44 -65.69
CA VAL A 97 -18.25 60.42 -66.02
C VAL A 97 -17.94 59.61 -64.76
N ASP A 98 -18.19 58.30 -64.85
CA ASP A 98 -17.87 57.35 -63.80
C ASP A 98 -16.40 56.91 -63.92
N VAL A 99 -15.66 56.97 -62.80
CA VAL A 99 -14.25 56.54 -62.74
C VAL A 99 -14.11 55.52 -61.63
N HIS A 100 -14.11 54.24 -62.00
CA HIS A 100 -13.84 53.13 -61.10
C HIS A 100 -12.34 52.75 -61.12
N VAL A 101 -11.71 52.67 -59.95
CA VAL A 101 -10.32 52.25 -59.78
C VAL A 101 -10.24 50.97 -58.95
N GLU A 102 -10.11 49.83 -59.62
CA GLU A 102 -9.52 48.63 -59.01
C GLU A 102 -8.04 48.92 -58.72
N PHE A 103 -7.62 48.76 -57.48
CA PHE A 103 -6.21 48.86 -57.11
C PHE A 103 -5.50 47.51 -57.35
N PRO A 104 -4.31 47.48 -57.95
CA PRO A 104 -3.53 46.25 -58.06
C PRO A 104 -3.10 45.78 -56.66
N VAL A 105 -3.01 44.46 -56.48
CA VAL A 105 -2.44 43.88 -55.25
C VAL A 105 -1.00 44.34 -55.11
N ALA A 106 -0.74 45.18 -54.11
CA ALA A 106 0.61 45.59 -53.76
C ALA A 106 1.22 44.57 -52.79
N THR A 107 2.54 44.48 -52.79
CA THR A 107 3.28 43.56 -51.92
C THR A 107 4.34 44.28 -51.11
N GLY A 108 4.52 43.86 -49.86
CA GLY A 108 5.68 44.18 -49.03
C GLY A 108 6.45 42.89 -48.71
N SER A 109 7.21 42.92 -47.62
CA SER A 109 7.65 41.72 -46.92
C SER A 109 7.33 41.79 -45.43
N LEU A 110 7.18 40.61 -44.82
CA LEU A 110 6.90 40.45 -43.39
C LEU A 110 7.87 39.44 -42.79
N GLU A 111 8.77 39.91 -41.92
CA GLU A 111 9.61 39.07 -41.08
C GLU A 111 8.95 38.85 -39.72
N ILE A 112 8.84 37.60 -39.29
CA ILE A 112 8.20 37.19 -38.04
C ILE A 112 9.25 36.52 -37.17
N VAL A 113 9.65 37.20 -36.09
CA VAL A 113 10.64 36.73 -35.13
C VAL A 113 10.01 36.48 -33.76
N THR A 114 10.55 35.52 -33.02
CA THR A 114 10.14 35.30 -31.61
C THR A 114 11.35 35.18 -30.70
N ASN A 115 11.13 35.47 -29.42
CA ASN A 115 12.02 35.12 -28.34
C ASN A 115 11.30 34.14 -27.39
N PRO A 116 11.77 32.89 -27.25
CA PRO A 116 12.85 32.25 -28.00
C PRO A 116 12.40 31.88 -29.41
N ARG A 117 13.36 31.87 -30.35
CA ARG A 117 13.16 31.37 -31.72
C ARG A 117 12.66 29.92 -31.74
N GLY A 118 12.03 29.52 -32.85
CA GLY A 118 11.49 28.17 -33.03
C GLY A 118 9.99 28.04 -32.73
N ALA A 119 9.26 29.14 -32.65
CA ALA A 119 7.81 29.15 -32.52
C ALA A 119 7.08 28.82 -33.84
N ASP A 120 5.98 28.07 -33.73
CA ASP A 120 4.94 27.93 -34.75
C ASP A 120 4.19 29.25 -34.94
N VAL A 121 3.82 29.57 -36.19
CA VAL A 121 3.12 30.81 -36.54
C VAL A 121 1.85 30.54 -37.35
N THR A 122 0.80 31.30 -37.10
CA THR A 122 -0.37 31.44 -37.98
C THR A 122 -0.56 32.89 -38.41
N VAL A 123 -1.01 33.11 -39.64
CA VAL A 123 -1.42 34.42 -40.17
C VAL A 123 -2.87 34.30 -40.65
N ASP A 124 -3.77 35.13 -40.14
CA ASP A 124 -5.23 35.02 -40.31
C ASP A 124 -5.75 33.59 -40.04
N GLY A 125 -5.26 33.00 -38.94
CA GLY A 125 -5.55 31.60 -38.55
C GLY A 125 -4.93 30.51 -39.42
N LYS A 126 -4.32 30.84 -40.58
CA LYS A 126 -3.62 29.88 -41.43
C LYS A 126 -2.20 29.63 -40.91
N LYS A 127 -1.89 28.39 -40.52
CA LYS A 127 -0.54 27.98 -40.12
C LYS A 127 0.46 28.11 -41.28
N LEU A 128 1.64 28.66 -40.98
CA LEU A 128 2.79 28.72 -41.88
C LEU A 128 3.62 27.44 -41.79
N GLU A 129 4.39 27.14 -42.84
CA GLU A 129 5.38 26.06 -42.82
C GLU A 129 6.70 26.55 -42.19
N GLY A 130 7.36 25.67 -41.42
CA GLY A 130 8.55 26.02 -40.65
C GLY A 130 8.24 26.69 -39.30
N VAL A 131 9.25 27.34 -38.72
CA VAL A 131 9.20 28.01 -37.41
C VAL A 131 10.05 29.28 -37.44
N THR A 132 9.75 30.24 -36.55
CA THR A 132 10.43 31.56 -36.52
C THR A 132 11.96 31.49 -36.31
N PRO A 133 12.76 32.36 -36.96
CA PRO A 133 12.36 33.43 -37.88
C PRO A 133 11.75 32.96 -39.21
N ILE A 134 10.63 33.55 -39.62
CA ILE A 134 9.99 33.30 -40.92
C ILE A 134 9.97 34.62 -41.71
N MET A 135 10.44 34.60 -42.95
CA MET A 135 10.39 35.72 -43.88
C MET A 135 9.35 35.43 -44.97
N LEU A 136 8.30 36.24 -45.03
CA LEU A 136 7.29 36.20 -46.09
C LEU A 136 7.58 37.32 -47.10
N SER A 137 8.13 36.95 -48.27
CA SER A 137 8.44 37.90 -49.34
C SER A 137 8.33 37.24 -50.72
N PRO A 138 7.53 37.78 -51.67
CA PRO A 138 6.58 38.88 -51.47
C PRO A 138 5.39 38.44 -50.60
N HIS A 139 4.90 39.32 -49.74
CA HIS A 139 3.65 39.14 -48.98
C HIS A 139 2.62 40.19 -49.42
N PRO A 140 1.32 39.85 -49.49
CA PRO A 140 0.27 40.84 -49.73
C PRO A 140 0.29 41.96 -48.69
N THR A 141 -0.19 43.12 -49.09
CA THR A 141 -0.33 44.29 -48.21
C THR A 141 -1.72 44.33 -47.58
N GLY A 142 -1.81 44.83 -46.35
CA GLY A 142 -3.02 44.75 -45.55
C GLY A 142 -2.74 44.80 -44.05
N SER A 143 -3.71 44.33 -43.27
CA SER A 143 -3.64 44.16 -41.82
C SER A 143 -4.01 42.72 -41.50
N PHE A 144 -3.14 42.01 -40.78
CA PHE A 144 -3.20 40.57 -40.60
C PHE A 144 -3.14 40.20 -39.11
N GLU A 145 -3.89 39.19 -38.69
CA GLU A 145 -3.77 38.63 -37.34
C GLU A 145 -2.64 37.60 -37.32
N VAL A 146 -1.53 37.94 -36.65
CA VAL A 146 -0.35 37.08 -36.53
C VAL A 146 -0.29 36.50 -35.12
N ALA A 147 -0.37 35.18 -35.01
CA ALA A 147 -0.22 34.46 -33.75
C ALA A 147 1.07 33.63 -33.75
N ALA A 148 1.82 33.69 -32.65
CA ALA A 148 3.03 32.90 -32.44
C ALA A 148 2.90 32.04 -31.16
N SER A 149 3.34 30.79 -31.23
CA SER A 149 3.24 29.83 -30.13
C SER A 149 4.40 28.83 -30.10
N ILE A 150 4.84 28.43 -28.90
CA ILE A 150 5.88 27.41 -28.72
C ILE A 150 5.61 26.61 -27.44
N HIS A 151 6.00 25.34 -27.43
CA HIS A 151 5.68 24.42 -26.33
C HIS A 151 6.24 24.92 -24.98
N GLY A 152 5.40 24.92 -23.94
CA GLY A 152 5.75 25.37 -22.58
C GLY A 152 5.78 26.89 -22.37
N ARG A 153 5.29 27.66 -23.34
CA ARG A 153 5.19 29.13 -23.29
C ARG A 153 3.79 29.60 -23.65
N GLU A 154 3.45 30.79 -23.22
CA GLU A 154 2.17 31.43 -23.54
C GLU A 154 2.18 31.87 -25.01
N ALA A 155 1.07 31.64 -25.71
CA ALA A 155 0.90 32.04 -27.10
C ALA A 155 0.49 33.51 -27.17
N LYS A 156 1.03 34.26 -28.13
CA LYS A 156 0.78 35.69 -28.29
C LYS A 156 0.21 35.99 -29.67
N ILE A 157 -0.77 36.89 -29.73
CA ILE A 157 -1.49 37.28 -30.95
C ILE A 157 -1.40 38.81 -31.09
N GLU A 158 -0.99 39.29 -32.26
CA GLU A 158 -0.91 40.72 -32.57
C GLU A 158 -1.39 41.00 -34.00
N THR A 159 -1.97 42.19 -34.22
CA THR A 159 -2.37 42.66 -35.55
C THR A 159 -1.21 43.40 -36.21
N VAL A 160 -0.75 42.93 -37.37
CA VAL A 160 0.42 43.46 -38.08
C VAL A 160 0.00 44.08 -39.41
N GLU A 161 0.44 45.31 -39.69
CA GLU A 161 0.25 45.94 -41.00
C GLU A 161 1.47 45.78 -41.92
N VAL A 162 1.21 45.34 -43.15
CA VAL A 162 2.23 45.22 -44.21
C VAL A 162 1.94 46.26 -45.29
N LEU A 163 2.91 47.14 -45.55
CA LEU A 163 2.77 48.30 -46.45
C LEU A 163 3.49 48.09 -47.79
N PRO A 164 3.01 48.72 -48.89
CA PRO A 164 3.60 48.57 -50.22
C PRO A 164 5.10 48.84 -50.24
N ARG A 165 5.87 47.86 -50.74
CA ARG A 165 7.33 47.96 -50.95
C ARG A 165 8.14 48.28 -49.67
N GLN A 166 7.58 47.98 -48.49
CA GLN A 166 8.28 48.04 -47.20
C GLN A 166 8.58 46.63 -46.66
N ASN A 167 9.52 46.56 -45.71
CA ASN A 167 9.79 45.37 -44.91
C ASN A 167 9.25 45.63 -43.50
N THR A 168 8.25 44.85 -43.08
CA THR A 168 7.68 44.89 -41.72
C THR A 168 8.34 43.80 -40.87
N GLU A 169 8.78 44.12 -39.66
CA GLU A 169 9.20 43.12 -38.65
C GLU A 169 8.12 43.02 -37.57
N ALA A 170 7.72 41.79 -37.22
CA ALA A 170 6.81 41.49 -36.12
C ALA A 170 7.52 40.59 -35.10
N SER A 171 7.58 41.04 -33.84
CA SER A 171 8.48 40.49 -32.82
C SER A 171 7.74 40.07 -31.55
N PHE A 172 7.71 38.76 -31.28
CA PHE A 172 6.94 38.17 -30.19
C PHE A 172 7.84 37.61 -29.07
N GLU A 173 7.89 38.31 -27.94
CA GLU A 173 8.33 37.71 -26.67
C GLU A 173 7.25 36.74 -26.18
N LEU A 174 7.60 35.47 -25.99
CA LEU A 174 6.67 34.43 -25.53
C LEU A 174 7.03 34.04 -24.09
N GLU A 175 6.25 34.45 -23.10
CA GLU A 175 6.58 34.18 -21.69
C GLU A 175 6.46 32.69 -21.33
N ARG A 176 7.20 32.23 -20.31
CA ARG A 176 7.10 30.84 -19.84
C ARG A 176 5.82 30.67 -19.03
N VAL A 177 5.00 29.66 -19.36
CA VAL A 177 3.86 29.28 -18.53
C VAL A 177 4.37 29.01 -17.11
N PRO A 178 3.87 29.71 -16.07
CA PRO A 178 4.31 29.49 -14.71
C PRO A 178 3.85 28.10 -14.24
N MET A 179 4.83 27.24 -13.93
CA MET A 179 4.59 25.86 -13.49
C MET A 179 4.66 25.72 -11.96
N SER A 180 3.85 24.79 -11.46
CA SER A 180 3.92 24.18 -10.15
C SER A 180 4.62 22.82 -10.22
N GLU A 181 5.27 22.41 -9.12
CA GLU A 181 5.83 21.07 -8.91
C GLU A 181 5.12 20.45 -7.70
N ILE A 182 4.43 19.34 -7.91
CA ILE A 182 3.39 18.86 -6.98
C ILE A 182 3.89 17.67 -6.16
N HIS A 183 3.84 17.80 -4.83
CA HIS A 183 4.27 16.80 -3.86
C HIS A 183 3.16 16.49 -2.86
N ILE A 184 2.47 15.36 -3.06
CA ILE A 184 1.33 14.94 -2.24
C ILE A 184 1.68 13.73 -1.37
N ALA A 185 1.72 13.95 -0.07
CA ALA A 185 1.81 12.90 0.95
C ALA A 185 0.48 12.14 1.06
N ARG A 186 0.52 10.81 1.00
CA ARG A 186 -0.65 9.92 0.93
C ARG A 186 -0.78 9.06 2.18
N SER A 187 -1.94 9.09 2.82
CA SER A 187 -2.31 8.24 3.96
C SER A 187 -3.69 7.61 3.75
N PRO A 188 -3.81 6.28 3.56
CA PRO A 188 -2.74 5.29 3.45
C PRO A 188 -1.90 5.46 2.17
N ARG A 189 -0.68 4.90 2.16
CA ARG A 189 0.32 5.13 1.08
C ARG A 189 -0.12 4.61 -0.29
N ASP A 190 -0.97 3.60 -0.30
CA ASP A 190 -1.49 2.88 -1.46
C ASP A 190 -2.91 3.36 -1.88
N LEU A 191 -3.34 4.54 -1.44
CA LEU A 191 -4.52 5.17 -2.03
C LEU A 191 -4.26 5.57 -3.49
N GLU A 192 -5.31 5.46 -4.30
CA GLU A 192 -5.39 6.01 -5.65
C GLU A 192 -5.65 7.51 -5.55
N LEU A 193 -4.93 8.29 -6.37
CA LEU A 193 -4.99 9.75 -6.37
C LEU A 193 -4.97 10.28 -7.80
N GLU A 194 -5.92 11.14 -8.12
CA GLU A 194 -6.04 11.82 -9.41
C GLU A 194 -6.09 13.33 -9.24
N ILE A 195 -5.59 14.03 -10.26
CA ILE A 195 -5.72 15.49 -10.43
C ILE A 195 -6.43 15.71 -11.77
N ASP A 196 -7.63 16.29 -11.74
CA ASP A 196 -8.51 16.47 -12.92
C ASP A 196 -8.65 15.20 -13.78
N GLY A 197 -8.83 14.05 -13.12
CA GLY A 197 -8.98 12.74 -13.79
C GLY A 197 -7.69 12.14 -14.36
N LYS A 198 -6.52 12.73 -14.07
CA LYS A 198 -5.21 12.18 -14.43
C LYS A 198 -4.52 11.58 -13.19
N PRO A 199 -4.05 10.32 -13.23
CA PRO A 199 -3.35 9.71 -12.10
C PRO A 199 -2.10 10.51 -11.68
N TYR A 200 -2.04 10.87 -10.40
CA TYR A 200 -0.94 11.62 -9.82
C TYR A 200 0.35 10.79 -9.77
N LYS A 201 1.48 11.45 -10.06
CA LYS A 201 2.84 10.92 -9.90
C LYS A 201 3.68 11.88 -9.05
N PRO A 202 4.55 11.41 -8.14
CA PRO A 202 5.46 12.28 -7.41
C PRO A 202 6.33 13.14 -8.35
N GLY A 203 6.44 14.44 -8.07
CA GLY A 203 7.16 15.38 -8.95
C GLY A 203 6.41 15.74 -10.24
N MET A 204 5.12 15.42 -10.35
CA MET A 204 4.27 15.86 -11.46
C MET A 204 4.20 17.39 -11.49
N THR A 205 4.37 17.97 -12.68
CA THR A 205 4.25 19.41 -12.92
C THR A 205 2.96 19.74 -13.66
N LEU A 206 2.34 20.86 -13.28
CA LEU A 206 1.18 21.46 -13.94
C LEU A 206 1.37 22.98 -14.00
N PRO A 207 0.60 23.73 -14.81
CA PRO A 207 0.49 25.18 -14.63
C PRO A 207 0.08 25.56 -13.20
N ILE A 208 0.21 26.84 -12.84
CA ILE A 208 -0.47 27.37 -11.64
C ILE A 208 -1.98 27.44 -11.88
N GLY A 209 -2.77 27.26 -10.82
CA GLY A 209 -4.24 27.30 -10.91
C GLY A 209 -4.93 26.39 -9.91
N ALA A 210 -6.27 26.35 -9.98
CA ALA A 210 -7.12 25.49 -9.16
C ALA A 210 -7.38 24.13 -9.83
N TYR A 211 -7.09 23.04 -9.12
CA TYR A 211 -7.21 21.67 -9.60
C TYR A 211 -8.05 20.79 -8.66
N ARG A 212 -8.79 19.84 -9.22
CA ARG A 212 -9.63 18.90 -8.47
C ARG A 212 -8.85 17.63 -8.14
N LEU A 213 -8.55 17.45 -6.85
CA LEU A 213 -8.01 16.21 -6.30
C LEU A 213 -9.14 15.22 -6.01
N ARG A 214 -9.01 13.99 -6.53
CA ARG A 214 -9.86 12.84 -6.17
C ARG A 214 -9.00 11.74 -5.58
N ALA A 215 -9.40 11.23 -4.42
CA ALA A 215 -8.66 10.20 -3.70
C ALA A 215 -9.58 9.09 -3.21
N GLN A 216 -9.23 7.83 -3.50
CA GLN A 216 -10.05 6.67 -3.18
C GLN A 216 -9.22 5.45 -2.76
N ARG A 217 -9.83 4.57 -1.97
CA ARG A 217 -9.32 3.23 -1.64
C ARG A 217 -10.46 2.36 -1.11
N PRO A 218 -10.53 1.05 -1.47
CA PRO A 218 -11.52 0.14 -0.89
C PRO A 218 -11.50 0.13 0.65
N GLY A 219 -12.67 0.27 1.27
CA GLY A 219 -12.85 0.35 2.73
C GLY A 219 -12.61 1.74 3.35
N TYR A 220 -12.40 2.77 2.54
CA TYR A 220 -12.21 4.15 3.00
C TYR A 220 -13.32 5.05 2.42
N ALA A 221 -13.61 6.15 3.12
CA ALA A 221 -14.43 7.21 2.57
C ALA A 221 -13.67 7.88 1.41
N PRO A 222 -14.27 8.07 0.23
CA PRO A 222 -13.65 8.82 -0.86
C PRO A 222 -13.53 10.31 -0.48
N LEU A 223 -12.52 10.98 -1.04
CA LEU A 223 -12.29 12.41 -0.87
C LEU A 223 -12.23 13.10 -2.23
N GLU A 224 -13.00 14.17 -2.40
CA GLU A 224 -12.89 15.12 -3.50
C GLU A 224 -12.67 16.52 -2.92
N LYS A 225 -11.61 17.22 -3.33
CA LYS A 225 -11.33 18.61 -2.94
C LYS A 225 -10.70 19.40 -4.08
N THR A 226 -10.98 20.69 -4.15
CA THR A 226 -10.18 21.62 -4.97
C THR A 226 -8.95 22.07 -4.17
N VAL A 227 -7.80 22.19 -4.83
CA VAL A 227 -6.58 22.80 -4.30
C VAL A 227 -5.98 23.72 -5.35
N GLU A 228 -5.50 24.88 -4.93
CA GLU A 228 -4.73 25.78 -5.77
C GLU A 228 -3.24 25.45 -5.69
N PHE A 229 -2.56 25.42 -6.83
CA PHE A 229 -1.10 25.30 -6.91
C PHE A 229 -0.48 26.62 -7.35
N SER A 230 0.46 27.12 -6.55
CA SER A 230 1.26 28.31 -6.84
C SER A 230 2.55 27.97 -7.59
N ARG A 231 3.33 28.98 -8.01
CA ARG A 231 4.63 28.79 -8.68
C ARG A 231 5.61 28.01 -7.79
N GLY A 232 6.31 27.04 -8.36
CA GLY A 232 7.32 26.25 -7.64
C GLY A 232 6.75 25.05 -6.86
N ARG A 233 7.42 24.62 -5.79
CA ARG A 233 7.06 23.42 -5.04
C ARG A 233 5.79 23.61 -4.20
N ASN A 234 4.84 22.70 -4.37
CA ASN A 234 3.57 22.66 -3.64
C ASN A 234 3.46 21.34 -2.86
N ASP A 235 3.71 21.40 -1.56
CA ASP A 235 3.50 20.28 -0.65
C ASP A 235 2.04 20.22 -0.19
N GLN A 236 1.44 19.04 -0.27
CA GLN A 236 0.06 18.76 0.13
C GLN A 236 -0.03 17.44 0.89
N SER A 237 -1.09 17.28 1.67
CA SER A 237 -1.46 15.99 2.26
C SER A 237 -2.87 15.57 1.85
N VAL A 238 -3.03 14.25 1.70
CA VAL A 238 -4.29 13.56 1.43
C VAL A 238 -4.37 12.39 2.39
N SER A 239 -5.34 12.46 3.31
CA SER A 239 -5.62 11.41 4.28
C SER A 239 -7.07 10.94 4.15
N LEU A 240 -7.28 9.64 3.94
CA LEU A 240 -8.62 9.05 3.86
C LEU A 240 -9.04 8.45 5.21
N VAL A 241 -10.29 8.64 5.60
CA VAL A 241 -10.87 8.05 6.81
C VAL A 241 -11.35 6.63 6.52
N ARG A 242 -10.95 5.64 7.32
CA ARG A 242 -11.38 4.24 7.12
C ARG A 242 -12.80 4.03 7.65
N LEU A 243 -13.67 3.52 6.77
CA LEU A 243 -15.07 3.23 7.12
C LEU A 243 -15.14 2.09 8.14
N GLN A 244 -16.12 2.17 9.04
CA GLN A 244 -16.47 1.11 9.99
C GLN A 244 -17.73 0.39 9.52
N GLY A 245 -17.74 -0.93 9.60
CA GLY A 245 -18.94 -1.76 9.51
C GLY A 245 -19.35 -2.27 10.89
N SER A 246 -20.46 -2.98 10.98
CA SER A 246 -20.88 -3.68 12.20
C SER A 246 -20.92 -5.19 11.98
N LEU A 247 -20.38 -5.95 12.94
CA LEU A 247 -20.30 -7.40 12.85
C LEU A 247 -21.31 -8.07 13.79
N SER A 248 -22.14 -8.95 13.22
CA SER A 248 -23.19 -9.70 13.92
C SER A 248 -23.02 -11.21 13.71
N LEU A 249 -22.20 -11.83 14.54
CA LEU A 249 -22.03 -13.29 14.60
C LEU A 249 -23.11 -13.94 15.46
N ALA A 250 -23.78 -14.96 14.92
CA ALA A 250 -24.61 -15.90 15.66
C ALA A 250 -23.79 -17.17 15.89
N VAL A 251 -23.42 -17.46 17.14
CA VAL A 251 -22.41 -18.46 17.49
C VAL A 251 -23.03 -19.59 18.31
N SER A 252 -22.68 -20.83 17.97
CA SER A 252 -23.05 -22.04 18.70
C SER A 252 -21.81 -22.93 18.86
N PRO A 253 -21.49 -23.42 20.08
CA PRO A 253 -22.22 -23.17 21.33
C PRO A 253 -22.02 -21.71 21.84
N PRO A 254 -22.85 -21.21 22.78
CA PRO A 254 -22.89 -19.79 23.15
C PRO A 254 -21.69 -19.28 23.96
N ASP A 255 -20.97 -20.20 24.63
CA ASP A 255 -19.77 -19.98 25.44
C ASP A 255 -18.50 -19.78 24.59
N ALA A 256 -18.57 -20.08 23.28
CA ALA A 256 -17.43 -20.05 22.38
C ALA A 256 -16.65 -18.73 22.43
N LYS A 257 -15.35 -18.84 22.67
CA LYS A 257 -14.37 -17.75 22.59
C LYS A 257 -14.18 -17.40 21.12
N VAL A 258 -14.65 -16.22 20.71
CA VAL A 258 -14.57 -15.74 19.33
C VAL A 258 -13.66 -14.53 19.22
N GLU A 259 -12.79 -14.54 18.23
CA GLU A 259 -11.83 -13.49 17.90
C GLU A 259 -11.99 -13.03 16.45
N VAL A 260 -11.65 -11.76 16.21
CA VAL A 260 -11.68 -11.13 14.89
C VAL A 260 -10.33 -10.46 14.65
N SER A 261 -9.59 -10.95 13.65
CA SER A 261 -8.34 -10.36 13.19
C SER A 261 -8.60 -9.50 11.95
N TYR A 262 -8.09 -8.26 11.94
CA TYR A 262 -8.24 -7.35 10.80
C TYR A 262 -6.95 -6.53 10.55
N PRO A 263 -6.63 -6.16 9.30
CA PRO A 263 -5.46 -5.33 9.02
C PRO A 263 -5.56 -3.96 9.68
N HIS A 264 -4.49 -3.48 10.32
CA HIS A 264 -4.40 -2.21 11.02
C HIS A 264 -2.95 -1.70 11.04
N ALA A 265 -2.72 -0.45 10.61
CA ALA A 265 -1.40 0.21 10.60
C ALA A 265 -0.25 -0.52 9.84
N GLY A 266 -0.54 -1.57 9.08
CA GLY A 266 0.45 -2.40 8.36
C GLY A 266 0.57 -3.83 8.89
N ASP A 267 -0.04 -4.12 10.04
CA ASP A 267 -0.02 -5.42 10.73
C ASP A 267 -1.46 -5.96 10.89
N TRP A 268 -1.64 -7.11 11.54
CA TRP A 268 -2.93 -7.70 11.90
C TRP A 268 -3.28 -7.46 13.37
N ARG A 269 -4.39 -6.75 13.62
CA ARG A 269 -4.93 -6.57 14.97
C ARG A 269 -6.03 -7.58 15.24
N THR A 270 -5.82 -8.44 16.23
CA THR A 270 -6.84 -9.37 16.75
C THR A 270 -7.58 -8.75 17.93
N VAL A 271 -8.90 -8.91 17.99
CA VAL A 271 -9.75 -8.50 19.12
C VAL A 271 -10.77 -9.58 19.46
N ARG A 272 -11.11 -9.75 20.75
CA ARG A 272 -12.22 -10.61 21.16
C ARG A 272 -13.54 -10.00 20.70
N TYR A 273 -14.37 -10.80 20.02
CA TYR A 273 -15.66 -10.38 19.49
C TYR A 273 -16.62 -9.91 20.58
N ARG A 274 -17.39 -8.86 20.28
CA ARG A 274 -18.55 -8.39 21.06
C ARG A 274 -19.71 -8.13 20.10
N LYS A 275 -20.94 -8.46 20.52
CA LYS A 275 -22.13 -8.34 19.67
C LYS A 275 -22.34 -6.88 19.23
N GLY A 276 -22.38 -6.65 17.91
CA GLY A 276 -22.56 -5.30 17.34
C GLY A 276 -21.30 -4.42 17.37
N MET A 277 -20.12 -4.98 17.67
CA MET A 277 -18.86 -4.24 17.64
C MET A 277 -18.60 -3.61 16.26
N ALA A 278 -18.18 -2.34 16.27
CA ALA A 278 -17.65 -1.67 15.09
C ALA A 278 -16.31 -2.30 14.70
N ILE A 279 -16.20 -2.75 13.44
CA ILE A 279 -15.01 -3.36 12.87
C ILE A 279 -14.64 -2.60 11.59
N PRO A 280 -13.36 -2.23 11.37
CA PRO A 280 -12.97 -1.53 10.16
C PRO A 280 -13.26 -2.34 8.89
N THR A 281 -13.85 -1.69 7.89
CA THR A 281 -14.27 -2.35 6.64
C THR A 281 -13.09 -2.92 5.83
N GLY A 282 -13.35 -3.92 5.01
CA GLY A 282 -12.35 -4.73 4.30
C GLY A 282 -12.29 -6.19 4.81
N PRO A 283 -11.23 -6.94 4.48
CA PRO A 283 -11.11 -8.33 4.88
C PRO A 283 -10.84 -8.48 6.39
N VAL A 284 -11.49 -9.47 6.99
CA VAL A 284 -11.31 -9.89 8.39
C VAL A 284 -11.22 -11.41 8.47
N THR A 285 -10.50 -11.95 9.44
CA THR A 285 -10.50 -13.37 9.77
C THR A 285 -11.22 -13.56 11.10
N VAL A 286 -12.25 -14.41 11.12
CA VAL A 286 -12.99 -14.75 12.34
C VAL A 286 -12.56 -16.14 12.79
N ARG A 287 -12.08 -16.23 14.04
CA ARG A 287 -11.72 -17.48 14.72
C ARG A 287 -12.70 -17.74 15.85
N ALA A 288 -13.12 -18.99 16.04
CA ALA A 288 -13.99 -19.38 17.14
C ALA A 288 -13.56 -20.74 17.71
N LYS A 289 -13.43 -20.81 19.05
CA LYS A 289 -13.09 -22.02 19.80
C LYS A 289 -14.08 -22.20 20.95
N ALA A 290 -14.44 -23.44 21.28
CA ALA A 290 -15.16 -23.78 22.51
C ALA A 290 -14.60 -25.09 23.08
N VAL A 291 -14.75 -25.31 24.38
CA VAL A 291 -14.28 -26.54 25.03
C VAL A 291 -15.03 -27.74 24.42
N GLY A 292 -14.29 -28.78 24.06
CA GLY A 292 -14.87 -29.99 23.46
C GLY A 292 -15.40 -29.81 22.04
N HIS A 293 -15.01 -28.75 21.32
CA HIS A 293 -15.43 -28.49 19.93
C HIS A 293 -14.25 -28.19 19.01
N ARG A 294 -14.33 -28.64 17.75
CA ARG A 294 -13.36 -28.33 16.69
C ARG A 294 -13.32 -26.82 16.45
N SER A 295 -12.11 -26.27 16.33
CA SER A 295 -11.90 -24.85 16.06
C SER A 295 -12.42 -24.45 14.68
N TYR A 296 -13.01 -23.26 14.58
CA TYR A 296 -13.49 -22.67 13.34
C TYR A 296 -12.65 -21.46 12.96
N GLU A 297 -12.27 -21.37 11.69
CA GLU A 297 -11.65 -20.17 11.11
C GLU A 297 -12.25 -19.88 9.74
N ARG A 298 -12.61 -18.61 9.48
CA ARG A 298 -13.05 -18.17 8.16
C ARG A 298 -12.69 -16.71 7.89
N ARG A 299 -12.18 -16.44 6.69
CA ARG A 299 -12.03 -15.09 6.16
C ARG A 299 -13.37 -14.58 5.62
N LEU A 300 -13.74 -13.36 6.01
CA LEU A 300 -14.96 -12.64 5.61
C LEU A 300 -14.57 -11.24 5.13
N THR A 301 -15.50 -10.53 4.49
CA THR A 301 -15.33 -9.11 4.12
C THR A 301 -16.42 -8.28 4.79
N VAL A 302 -16.01 -7.28 5.57
CA VAL A 302 -16.91 -6.33 6.25
C VAL A 302 -17.11 -5.10 5.36
N GLU A 303 -18.34 -4.87 4.92
CA GLU A 303 -18.76 -3.64 4.26
C GLU A 303 -19.18 -2.57 5.28
N ALA A 304 -19.48 -1.34 4.84
CA ALA A 304 -19.99 -0.26 5.70
C ALA A 304 -21.41 -0.52 6.27
N LYS A 305 -22.04 -1.65 5.91
CA LYS A 305 -23.33 -2.12 6.43
C LYS A 305 -23.11 -3.16 7.56
N ARG A 306 -24.17 -3.84 8.01
CA ARG A 306 -24.08 -4.92 9.00
C ARG A 306 -23.76 -6.26 8.34
N LEU A 307 -22.54 -6.76 8.48
CA LEU A 307 -22.24 -8.15 8.15
C LEU A 307 -22.86 -9.07 9.20
N SER A 308 -23.64 -10.06 8.75
CA SER A 308 -24.29 -11.05 9.61
C SER A 308 -23.83 -12.45 9.19
N HIS A 309 -23.35 -13.27 10.13
CA HIS A 309 -22.77 -14.57 9.82
C HIS A 309 -23.03 -15.59 10.95
N ALA A 310 -23.21 -16.86 10.59
CA ALA A 310 -23.49 -17.94 11.54
C ALA A 310 -22.28 -18.87 11.68
N ILE A 311 -21.91 -19.16 12.93
CA ILE A 311 -20.84 -20.08 13.30
C ILE A 311 -21.46 -21.19 14.14
N ARG A 312 -21.30 -22.44 13.69
CA ARG A 312 -21.62 -23.64 14.46
C ARG A 312 -20.35 -24.46 14.56
N LEU A 313 -19.82 -24.65 15.75
CA LEU A 313 -18.67 -25.51 15.99
C LEU A 313 -19.12 -26.97 16.04
N THR A 314 -18.37 -27.87 15.44
CA THR A 314 -18.63 -29.31 15.53
C THR A 314 -18.07 -29.82 16.86
N LYS A 315 -18.92 -30.42 17.71
CA LYS A 315 -18.44 -31.08 18.94
C LYS A 315 -17.50 -32.23 18.56
N TYR A 316 -16.47 -32.47 19.37
CA TYR A 316 -15.69 -33.69 19.29
C TYR A 316 -16.56 -34.89 19.70
N ASP A 317 -16.64 -35.87 18.81
CA ASP A 317 -17.27 -37.17 19.05
C ASP A 317 -16.19 -38.15 19.50
N VAL A 318 -15.84 -38.07 20.79
CA VAL A 318 -14.72 -38.81 21.40
C VAL A 318 -15.10 -39.24 22.82
N GLU A 319 -14.59 -40.40 23.22
CA GLU A 319 -14.85 -41.01 24.53
C GLU A 319 -13.56 -40.96 25.37
N PRO A 320 -13.46 -40.14 26.43
CA PRO A 320 -12.31 -40.14 27.32
C PRO A 320 -12.07 -41.53 27.93
N GLY A 321 -10.81 -41.94 28.04
CA GLY A 321 -10.41 -43.28 28.47
C GLY A 321 -10.44 -44.35 27.35
N ARG A 322 -11.01 -44.05 26.17
CA ARG A 322 -10.92 -44.96 25.01
C ARG A 322 -9.46 -45.14 24.60
N ARG A 323 -9.00 -46.40 24.53
CA ARG A 323 -7.69 -46.76 24.01
C ARG A 323 -7.73 -46.98 22.49
N LEU A 324 -6.64 -46.66 21.80
CA LEU A 324 -6.48 -46.84 20.34
C LEU A 324 -5.02 -47.01 19.94
N ARG A 325 -4.80 -47.62 18.77
CA ARG A 325 -3.55 -47.56 17.99
C ARG A 325 -3.92 -47.19 16.55
N ASP A 326 -3.05 -46.45 15.88
CA ASP A 326 -3.13 -46.27 14.42
C ASP A 326 -2.30 -47.36 13.73
N GLY A 327 -2.69 -47.77 12.51
CA GLY A 327 -1.85 -48.57 11.64
C GLY A 327 -0.73 -47.74 10.99
N LEU A 328 0.42 -48.36 10.75
CA LEU A 328 1.56 -47.73 10.07
C LEU A 328 1.60 -48.14 8.59
N ALA A 329 1.92 -47.21 7.69
CA ALA A 329 2.08 -47.47 6.25
C ALA A 329 3.18 -48.52 5.95
N SER A 330 4.25 -48.54 6.75
CA SER A 330 5.32 -49.55 6.72
C SER A 330 4.95 -50.90 7.35
N GLY A 331 3.79 -50.99 8.03
CA GLY A 331 3.22 -52.23 8.55
C GLY A 331 3.27 -52.38 10.08
N GLY A 332 2.19 -52.94 10.62
CA GLY A 332 1.97 -53.04 12.06
C GLY A 332 1.28 -51.79 12.63
N GLU A 333 1.44 -51.57 13.92
CA GLU A 333 0.73 -50.52 14.67
C GLU A 333 1.70 -49.53 15.32
N GLY A 334 1.26 -48.28 15.44
CA GLY A 334 1.91 -47.25 16.24
C GLY A 334 1.64 -47.40 17.75
N PRO A 335 2.15 -46.47 18.58
CA PRO A 335 2.04 -46.54 20.04
C PRO A 335 0.61 -46.66 20.58
N LEU A 336 0.44 -47.33 21.71
CA LEU A 336 -0.86 -47.42 22.40
C LEU A 336 -1.21 -46.06 23.00
N LEU A 337 -2.29 -45.46 22.52
CA LEU A 337 -2.78 -44.19 23.03
C LEU A 337 -4.06 -44.35 23.83
N VAL A 338 -4.33 -43.39 24.71
CA VAL A 338 -5.61 -43.20 25.39
C VAL A 338 -6.14 -41.78 25.12
N VAL A 339 -7.45 -41.66 24.86
CA VAL A 339 -8.13 -40.38 24.66
C VAL A 339 -8.25 -39.65 26.00
N ILE A 340 -7.67 -38.45 26.06
CA ILE A 340 -7.72 -37.53 27.19
C ILE A 340 -8.87 -36.54 27.00
N GLY A 341 -9.73 -36.44 28.02
CA GLY A 341 -10.88 -35.54 28.03
C GLY A 341 -10.52 -34.09 28.32
N THR A 342 -11.32 -33.16 27.81
CA THR A 342 -11.20 -31.73 28.09
C THR A 342 -11.49 -31.39 29.55
N GLY A 343 -10.78 -30.39 30.10
CA GLY A 343 -10.96 -29.96 31.49
C GLY A 343 -10.17 -28.69 31.83
N THR A 344 -10.13 -28.37 33.12
CA THR A 344 -9.35 -27.26 33.69
C THR A 344 -8.59 -27.76 34.92
N PHE A 345 -7.35 -27.34 35.10
CA PHE A 345 -6.54 -27.75 36.26
C PHE A 345 -5.63 -26.62 36.77
N ARG A 346 -5.10 -26.80 37.99
CA ARG A 346 -4.03 -25.97 38.56
C ARG A 346 -2.67 -26.56 38.18
N MET A 347 -1.90 -25.83 37.38
CA MET A 347 -0.56 -26.20 36.92
C MET A 347 0.52 -25.56 37.83
N GLY A 348 1.60 -26.29 38.11
CA GLY A 348 2.69 -25.88 39.00
C GLY A 348 2.48 -26.22 40.48
N SER A 349 3.37 -25.70 41.35
CA SER A 349 3.29 -25.88 42.81
C SER A 349 3.74 -24.62 43.56
N ASP A 350 2.98 -24.22 44.59
CA ASP A 350 3.32 -23.09 45.46
C ASP A 350 4.33 -23.49 46.56
N GLU A 351 4.54 -24.79 46.79
CA GLU A 351 5.59 -25.33 47.67
C GLU A 351 6.83 -25.79 46.91
N GLY A 352 6.69 -26.10 45.61
CA GLY A 352 7.78 -26.53 44.73
C GLY A 352 8.81 -25.46 44.37
N SER A 353 9.70 -25.78 43.44
CA SER A 353 10.83 -24.94 43.01
C SER A 353 10.38 -23.58 42.45
N PRO A 354 11.23 -22.52 42.45
CA PRO A 354 10.82 -21.17 42.02
C PRO A 354 10.32 -21.08 40.58
N ASP A 355 10.71 -22.02 39.72
CA ASP A 355 10.31 -22.17 38.34
C ASP A 355 9.00 -22.97 38.14
N GLU A 356 8.52 -23.68 39.17
CA GLU A 356 7.18 -24.30 39.26
C GLU A 356 6.08 -23.26 39.59
N ARG A 357 6.49 -22.00 39.82
CA ARG A 357 5.64 -20.91 40.32
C ARG A 357 5.39 -19.84 39.24
N PRO A 358 4.32 -19.02 39.37
CA PRO A 358 3.19 -19.20 40.28
C PRO A 358 2.28 -20.33 39.82
N VAL A 359 1.54 -20.94 40.75
CA VAL A 359 0.45 -21.85 40.36
C VAL A 359 -0.60 -21.08 39.55
N ARG A 360 -1.10 -21.71 38.50
CA ARG A 360 -1.97 -21.08 37.49
C ARG A 360 -3.10 -22.00 37.05
N GLU A 361 -4.22 -21.43 36.64
CA GLU A 361 -5.28 -22.17 35.96
C GLU A 361 -4.95 -22.38 34.47
N VAL A 362 -5.27 -23.56 33.94
CA VAL A 362 -5.03 -23.94 32.54
C VAL A 362 -6.24 -24.67 31.97
N GLU A 363 -6.68 -24.27 30.77
CA GLU A 363 -7.81 -24.85 30.04
C GLU A 363 -7.36 -25.83 28.95
N VAL A 364 -7.67 -27.11 29.14
CA VAL A 364 -7.56 -28.16 28.12
C VAL A 364 -8.85 -28.17 27.30
N ALA A 365 -8.92 -27.25 26.35
CA ALA A 365 -10.10 -26.97 25.53
C ALA A 365 -10.37 -28.01 24.43
N GLN A 366 -9.35 -28.76 23.98
CA GLN A 366 -9.46 -29.78 22.94
C GLN A 366 -9.00 -31.13 23.47
N PRO A 367 -9.79 -32.21 23.24
CA PRO A 367 -9.36 -33.56 23.58
C PRO A 367 -8.25 -33.99 22.62
N PHE A 368 -7.31 -34.78 23.14
CA PHE A 368 -6.18 -35.34 22.40
C PHE A 368 -6.02 -36.81 22.82
N ALA A 369 -5.20 -37.58 22.10
CA ALA A 369 -4.78 -38.89 22.56
C ALA A 369 -3.29 -38.87 22.94
N ILE A 370 -2.90 -39.50 24.05
CA ILE A 370 -1.51 -39.55 24.53
C ILE A 370 -1.05 -41.00 24.70
N GLY A 371 0.25 -41.23 24.55
CA GLY A 371 0.88 -42.52 24.86
C GLY A 371 0.54 -43.00 26.26
N VAL A 372 -0.06 -44.20 26.36
CA VAL A 372 -0.33 -44.90 27.62
C VAL A 372 0.97 -45.21 28.36
N PHE A 373 2.06 -45.35 27.61
CA PHE A 373 3.43 -45.58 28.04
C PHE A 373 4.37 -44.53 27.41
N GLU A 374 5.58 -44.43 27.94
CA GLU A 374 6.72 -43.84 27.23
C GLU A 374 6.95 -44.60 25.90
N THR A 375 7.48 -43.92 24.88
CA THR A 375 7.84 -44.54 23.59
C THR A 375 8.89 -45.62 23.82
N THR A 376 8.54 -46.88 23.51
CA THR A 376 9.44 -48.00 23.76
C THR A 376 10.58 -48.06 22.75
N ARG A 377 11.67 -48.75 23.12
CA ARG A 377 12.78 -49.06 22.22
C ARG A 377 12.31 -49.70 20.91
N SER A 378 11.34 -50.61 20.97
CA SER A 378 10.78 -51.26 19.77
C SER A 378 9.97 -50.33 18.86
N GLU A 379 9.32 -49.31 19.41
CA GLU A 379 8.52 -48.34 18.65
C GLU A 379 9.41 -47.25 18.03
N PHE A 380 10.54 -46.91 18.66
CA PHE A 380 11.54 -46.00 18.11
C PHE A 380 12.49 -46.68 17.10
N GLU A 381 12.88 -47.94 17.31
CA GLU A 381 13.74 -48.67 16.35
C GLU A 381 13.07 -48.82 14.97
N ARG A 382 11.73 -48.94 14.90
CA ARG A 382 10.96 -48.91 13.64
C ARG A 382 11.22 -47.64 12.81
N PHE A 383 11.24 -46.48 13.46
CA PHE A 383 11.61 -45.22 12.82
C PHE A 383 13.04 -45.29 12.29
N ARG A 384 14.00 -45.68 13.14
CA ARG A 384 15.43 -45.74 12.79
C ARG A 384 15.73 -46.68 11.61
N VAL A 385 15.05 -47.81 11.54
CA VAL A 385 15.18 -48.79 10.44
C VAL A 385 14.54 -48.27 9.15
N THR A 386 13.38 -47.61 9.23
CA THR A 386 12.67 -47.11 8.03
C THR A 386 13.24 -45.80 7.47
N THR A 387 13.86 -44.94 8.30
CA THR A 387 14.52 -43.70 7.85
C THR A 387 16.01 -43.85 7.56
N GLY A 388 16.64 -44.96 7.98
CA GLY A 388 18.09 -45.19 7.87
C GLY A 388 18.92 -44.62 9.02
N GLU A 389 18.29 -44.06 10.06
CA GLU A 389 18.96 -43.52 11.26
C GLU A 389 19.47 -44.57 12.27
N ALA A 390 19.47 -45.84 11.89
CA ALA A 390 20.11 -46.93 12.63
C ALA A 390 21.60 -46.64 12.98
N ALA A 391 22.30 -45.79 12.21
CA ALA A 391 23.73 -45.51 12.37
C ALA A 391 24.11 -44.60 13.57
N LYS A 392 23.18 -43.86 14.19
CA LYS A 392 23.46 -43.04 15.41
C LYS A 392 23.56 -43.93 16.67
N GLY A 393 24.59 -44.77 16.76
CA GLY A 393 24.73 -45.72 17.88
C GLY A 393 24.75 -45.02 19.24
N SER A 394 23.78 -45.33 20.11
CA SER A 394 23.80 -44.88 21.51
C SER A 394 24.93 -45.60 22.23
N SER A 395 25.92 -44.85 22.74
CA SER A 395 27.08 -45.37 23.46
C SER A 395 26.70 -45.81 24.89
N ARG A 396 25.85 -46.84 24.98
CA ARG A 396 25.30 -47.33 26.24
C ARG A 396 26.32 -48.22 26.95
N SER A 397 26.68 -47.87 28.17
CA SER A 397 27.43 -48.75 29.07
C SER A 397 26.62 -50.02 29.38
N PRO A 398 27.26 -51.18 29.61
CA PRO A 398 26.58 -52.35 30.17
C PRO A 398 25.90 -52.03 31.51
N GLY A 399 24.83 -52.76 31.84
CA GLY A 399 24.12 -52.63 33.13
C GLY A 399 22.99 -53.63 33.28
N PRO A 400 22.21 -53.59 34.38
CA PRO A 400 21.18 -54.61 34.70
C PRO A 400 20.11 -54.84 33.61
N GLU A 401 19.88 -53.84 32.77
CA GLU A 401 19.06 -53.94 31.56
C GLU A 401 19.51 -55.06 30.59
N ASP A 402 20.77 -55.49 30.67
CA ASP A 402 21.31 -56.45 29.72
C ASP A 402 20.89 -57.90 29.99
N ASP A 403 20.64 -58.23 31.26
CA ASP A 403 20.20 -59.55 31.74
C ASP A 403 18.70 -59.80 31.47
N LEU A 404 17.96 -58.76 31.07
CA LEU A 404 16.57 -58.83 30.64
C LEU A 404 16.43 -59.60 29.31
N SER A 405 15.32 -60.34 29.14
CA SER A 405 15.04 -61.03 27.87
C SER A 405 14.84 -60.03 26.71
N PRO A 406 14.98 -60.44 25.43
CA PRO A 406 14.75 -59.58 24.28
C PRO A 406 13.36 -58.89 24.28
N GLU A 407 12.34 -59.57 24.80
CA GLU A 407 10.94 -59.12 24.88
C GLU A 407 10.67 -58.16 26.07
N ALA A 408 11.57 -58.15 27.06
CA ALA A 408 11.63 -57.13 28.09
C ALA A 408 12.45 -55.93 27.60
N ARG A 409 13.64 -56.17 27.04
CA ARG A 409 14.54 -55.14 26.47
C ARG A 409 13.87 -54.29 25.38
N SER A 410 12.98 -54.87 24.57
CA SER A 410 12.22 -54.18 23.53
C SER A 410 11.14 -53.23 24.08
N ARG A 411 10.68 -53.46 25.31
CA ARG A 411 9.66 -52.70 26.05
C ARG A 411 10.21 -51.80 27.16
N LEU A 412 11.54 -51.63 27.23
CA LEU A 412 12.12 -50.48 27.93
C LEU A 412 11.70 -49.17 27.20
N PRO A 413 11.65 -48.01 27.87
CA PRO A 413 11.56 -46.72 27.18
C PRO A 413 12.84 -46.45 26.37
N GLU A 414 12.75 -45.78 25.21
CA GLU A 414 13.94 -45.34 24.47
C GLU A 414 14.60 -44.11 25.13
N THR A 415 15.93 -44.06 25.09
CA THR A 415 16.74 -43.12 25.90
C THR A 415 17.96 -42.62 25.15
N GLY A 416 18.38 -41.38 25.43
CA GLY A 416 19.56 -40.76 24.82
C GLY A 416 19.25 -39.93 23.56
N VAL A 417 17.97 -39.90 23.18
CA VAL A 417 17.40 -39.08 22.11
C VAL A 417 17.44 -37.59 22.47
N SER A 418 17.84 -36.74 21.52
CA SER A 418 17.67 -35.29 21.67
C SER A 418 16.22 -34.88 21.39
N TRP A 419 15.87 -33.64 21.77
CA TRP A 419 14.59 -33.06 21.41
C TRP A 419 14.35 -33.02 19.89
N GLN A 420 15.42 -32.93 19.08
CA GLN A 420 15.30 -32.97 17.62
C GLN A 420 14.98 -34.39 17.13
N ASP A 421 15.72 -35.42 17.59
CA ASP A 421 15.42 -36.82 17.21
C ASP A 421 13.97 -37.21 17.64
N ALA A 422 13.49 -36.65 18.75
CA ALA A 422 12.12 -36.80 19.24
C ALA A 422 11.09 -36.11 18.33
N GLN A 423 11.40 -34.92 17.81
CA GLN A 423 10.57 -34.20 16.83
C GLN A 423 10.55 -34.89 15.47
N ASP A 424 11.68 -35.46 15.04
CA ASP A 424 11.80 -36.23 13.80
C ASP A 424 11.01 -37.54 13.88
N TYR A 425 11.03 -38.21 15.04
CA TYR A 425 10.19 -39.39 15.32
C TYR A 425 8.69 -39.11 15.21
N VAL A 426 8.18 -38.03 15.83
CA VAL A 426 6.75 -37.69 15.73
C VAL A 426 6.36 -37.13 14.36
N GLY A 427 7.31 -36.55 13.61
CA GLY A 427 7.16 -36.22 12.20
C GLY A 427 6.97 -37.46 11.32
N TRP A 428 7.84 -38.46 11.48
CA TRP A 428 7.72 -39.77 10.83
C TRP A 428 6.41 -40.47 11.20
N LEU A 429 6.06 -40.53 12.48
CA LEU A 429 4.83 -41.18 12.95
C LEU A 429 3.57 -40.48 12.42
N SER A 430 3.65 -39.18 12.15
CA SER A 430 2.58 -38.44 11.46
C SER A 430 2.44 -38.84 9.98
N ALA A 431 3.57 -39.02 9.28
CA ALA A 431 3.58 -39.44 7.88
C ALA A 431 3.09 -40.88 7.71
N GLU A 432 3.51 -41.78 8.61
CA GLU A 432 3.14 -43.20 8.59
C GLU A 432 1.67 -43.49 8.89
N THR A 433 1.02 -42.65 9.70
CA THR A 433 -0.38 -42.84 10.13
C THR A 433 -1.37 -41.94 9.40
N GLY A 434 -0.90 -40.86 8.77
CA GLY A 434 -1.75 -39.80 8.23
C GLY A 434 -2.42 -38.91 9.30
N ASN A 435 -2.20 -39.19 10.58
CA ASN A 435 -2.70 -38.40 11.71
C ASN A 435 -1.61 -37.44 12.20
N ARG A 436 -1.98 -36.38 12.92
CA ARG A 436 -1.00 -35.43 13.46
C ARG A 436 -0.47 -35.90 14.81
N TYR A 437 0.73 -36.47 14.81
CA TYR A 437 1.52 -36.75 16.00
C TYR A 437 2.47 -35.58 16.33
N ARG A 438 2.83 -35.46 17.61
CA ARG A 438 3.69 -34.41 18.17
C ARG A 438 4.15 -34.79 19.58
N LEU A 439 5.09 -34.04 20.14
CA LEU A 439 5.29 -34.04 21.59
C LEU A 439 4.07 -33.39 22.30
N PRO A 440 3.75 -33.79 23.55
CA PRO A 440 2.83 -33.05 24.41
C PRO A 440 3.34 -31.62 24.62
N SER A 441 2.45 -30.66 24.88
CA SER A 441 2.87 -29.46 25.59
C SER A 441 3.15 -29.78 27.06
N GLU A 442 3.89 -28.93 27.77
CA GLU A 442 4.07 -29.07 29.22
C GLU A 442 2.73 -29.04 29.96
N ALA A 443 1.77 -28.24 29.48
CA ALA A 443 0.42 -28.15 30.03
C ALA A 443 -0.39 -29.44 29.85
N GLU A 444 -0.28 -30.09 28.68
CA GLU A 444 -0.90 -31.39 28.42
C GLU A 444 -0.23 -32.50 29.24
N TRP A 445 1.10 -32.47 29.33
CA TRP A 445 1.87 -33.41 30.13
C TRP A 445 1.46 -33.38 31.60
N GLU A 446 1.44 -32.20 32.23
CA GLU A 446 1.11 -32.09 33.66
C GLU A 446 -0.36 -32.39 33.94
N TYR A 447 -1.27 -31.99 33.04
CA TYR A 447 -2.69 -32.37 33.12
C TYR A 447 -2.85 -33.90 33.13
N VAL A 448 -2.13 -34.59 32.23
CA VAL A 448 -2.15 -36.05 32.17
C VAL A 448 -1.49 -36.65 33.40
N ALA A 449 -0.31 -36.19 33.80
CA ALA A 449 0.43 -36.73 34.94
C ALA A 449 -0.40 -36.70 36.22
N ARG A 450 -1.10 -35.58 36.47
CA ARG A 450 -2.01 -35.41 37.61
C ARG A 450 -3.19 -36.37 37.61
N GLY A 451 -3.66 -36.85 36.45
CA GLY A 451 -4.75 -37.84 36.36
C GLY A 451 -6.05 -37.47 37.12
N GLY A 452 -6.28 -36.18 37.37
CA GLY A 452 -7.40 -35.67 38.17
C GLY A 452 -7.09 -35.24 39.62
N THR A 453 -5.90 -35.51 40.19
CA THR A 453 -5.53 -35.06 41.55
C THR A 453 -4.83 -33.69 41.58
N THR A 454 -4.90 -33.03 42.73
CA THR A 454 -4.15 -31.81 43.06
C THR A 454 -2.90 -32.06 43.90
N ALA A 455 -2.64 -33.30 44.31
CA ALA A 455 -1.52 -33.68 45.17
C ALA A 455 -0.15 -33.65 44.44
N PRO A 456 1.00 -33.75 45.16
CA PRO A 456 2.34 -33.78 44.56
C PRO A 456 2.62 -35.00 43.69
N TYR A 457 1.96 -36.14 43.96
CA TYR A 457 2.03 -37.36 43.16
C TYR A 457 0.63 -37.76 42.68
N TYR A 458 0.54 -38.54 41.59
CA TYR A 458 -0.77 -38.91 41.03
C TYR A 458 -1.61 -39.80 41.96
N PHE A 459 -0.96 -40.48 42.90
CA PHE A 459 -1.55 -41.38 43.89
C PHE A 459 -1.80 -40.73 45.26
N GLY A 460 -1.29 -39.51 45.50
CA GLY A 460 -1.41 -38.82 46.80
C GLY A 460 -0.20 -37.95 47.15
N ASP A 461 0.03 -37.78 48.45
CA ASP A 461 1.13 -37.02 49.06
C ASP A 461 2.07 -37.89 49.94
N ASP A 462 1.75 -39.17 50.16
CA ASP A 462 2.60 -40.13 50.89
C ASP A 462 3.83 -40.56 50.06
N VAL A 463 4.99 -39.99 50.39
CA VAL A 463 6.29 -40.36 49.83
C VAL A 463 6.61 -41.86 50.05
N GLY A 464 6.12 -42.46 51.14
CA GLY A 464 6.34 -43.89 51.43
C GLY A 464 5.71 -44.83 50.39
N ALA A 465 4.69 -44.37 49.68
CA ALA A 465 4.04 -45.12 48.60
C ALA A 465 4.74 -44.98 47.24
N LEU A 466 5.76 -44.11 47.09
CA LEU A 466 6.35 -43.74 45.80
C LEU A 466 6.93 -44.93 45.03
N CYS A 467 7.71 -45.80 45.68
CA CYS A 467 8.29 -47.00 45.03
C CYS A 467 7.24 -48.03 44.58
N GLY A 468 5.98 -47.93 45.04
CA GLY A 468 4.87 -48.74 44.54
C GLY A 468 4.21 -48.17 43.28
N HIS A 469 4.63 -46.99 42.83
CA HIS A 469 3.94 -46.15 41.84
C HIS A 469 4.85 -45.50 40.79
N ALA A 470 6.17 -45.52 41.00
CA ALA A 470 7.19 -44.93 40.14
C ALA A 470 8.53 -45.67 40.31
N ASN A 471 9.36 -45.66 39.26
CA ASN A 471 10.77 -46.07 39.32
C ASN A 471 11.64 -44.84 39.58
N VAL A 472 12.36 -44.79 40.70
CA VAL A 472 13.06 -43.59 41.19
C VAL A 472 14.40 -43.97 41.83
N ALA A 473 15.21 -42.98 42.18
CA ALA A 473 16.38 -43.24 43.02
C ALA A 473 15.92 -43.70 44.41
N ASP A 474 16.06 -45.00 44.68
CA ASP A 474 15.61 -45.72 45.86
C ASP A 474 16.80 -46.21 46.72
N ALA A 475 16.54 -47.07 47.71
CA ALA A 475 17.61 -47.64 48.53
C ALA A 475 18.58 -48.54 47.72
N ALA A 476 18.10 -49.26 46.71
CA ALA A 476 18.92 -50.14 45.86
C ALA A 476 19.77 -49.35 44.86
N PHE A 477 19.30 -48.17 44.44
CA PHE A 477 20.07 -47.17 43.72
C PHE A 477 21.21 -46.63 44.60
N GLU A 478 20.95 -46.23 45.85
CA GLU A 478 21.97 -45.63 46.73
C GLU A 478 23.13 -46.59 47.06
N GLU A 479 22.88 -47.90 47.18
CA GLU A 479 23.92 -48.93 47.35
C GLU A 479 24.97 -48.94 46.21
N ILE A 480 24.59 -48.50 45.01
CA ILE A 480 25.43 -48.54 43.79
C ILE A 480 25.87 -47.12 43.37
N TYR A 481 25.03 -46.12 43.62
CA TYR A 481 25.19 -44.72 43.22
C TYR A 481 24.89 -43.79 44.42
N PRO A 482 25.87 -43.54 45.31
CA PRO A 482 25.65 -42.74 46.53
C PRO A 482 25.10 -41.34 46.23
N LYS A 483 23.80 -41.13 46.47
CA LYS A 483 23.05 -39.88 46.26
C LYS A 483 22.18 -39.61 47.49
N PRO A 484 22.39 -38.50 48.23
CA PRO A 484 21.55 -38.20 49.39
C PRO A 484 20.11 -37.86 48.95
N GLY A 485 19.13 -38.29 49.74
CA GLY A 485 17.71 -37.95 49.50
C GLY A 485 16.97 -38.89 48.54
N VAL A 486 17.47 -40.12 48.34
CA VAL A 486 16.71 -41.22 47.72
C VAL A 486 15.42 -41.54 48.49
N ALA A 487 14.50 -42.26 47.84
CA ALA A 487 13.35 -42.85 48.49
C ALA A 487 13.81 -43.99 49.45
N SER A 488 13.34 -43.99 50.70
CA SER A 488 13.71 -45.01 51.71
C SER A 488 12.94 -46.33 51.55
N CYS A 489 12.48 -46.63 50.33
CA CYS A 489 11.79 -47.86 49.94
C CYS A 489 12.61 -48.53 48.83
N SER A 490 12.05 -49.55 48.16
CA SER A 490 12.60 -49.99 46.88
C SER A 490 11.50 -50.33 45.89
N ASP A 491 11.73 -49.99 44.62
CA ASP A 491 10.82 -50.28 43.49
C ASP A 491 11.22 -51.55 42.72
N GLY A 492 12.39 -52.12 43.03
CA GLY A 492 12.94 -53.33 42.42
C GLY A 492 13.77 -53.09 41.15
N ALA A 493 14.08 -51.85 40.78
CA ALA A 493 14.73 -51.52 39.52
C ALA A 493 15.73 -50.34 39.62
N VAL A 494 16.98 -50.67 39.96
CA VAL A 494 18.18 -49.79 40.03
C VAL A 494 18.37 -48.83 38.82
N ARG A 495 17.76 -49.15 37.67
CA ARG A 495 17.72 -48.34 36.45
C ARG A 495 16.35 -48.49 35.77
N ARG A 496 16.09 -47.73 34.69
CA ARG A 496 14.80 -47.77 33.95
C ARG A 496 14.22 -49.18 33.78
N ALA A 497 12.94 -49.29 34.12
CA ALA A 497 12.15 -50.50 34.04
C ALA A 497 11.47 -50.66 32.67
N VAL A 498 10.81 -51.81 32.50
CA VAL A 498 9.87 -52.05 31.40
C VAL A 498 8.62 -51.19 31.61
N VAL A 499 8.15 -50.52 30.55
CA VAL A 499 6.99 -49.63 30.62
C VAL A 499 5.72 -50.37 31.07
N GLY A 500 4.88 -49.69 31.84
CA GLY A 500 3.68 -50.26 32.45
C GLY A 500 3.94 -51.16 33.66
N GLY A 501 5.13 -51.08 34.26
CA GLY A 501 5.47 -51.83 35.48
C GLY A 501 4.69 -51.38 36.72
N PHE A 502 4.32 -50.10 36.77
CA PHE A 502 3.63 -49.47 37.89
C PHE A 502 2.13 -49.23 37.59
N PRO A 503 1.30 -48.98 38.62
CA PRO A 503 -0.10 -48.58 38.43
C PRO A 503 -0.27 -47.40 37.45
N ALA A 504 -1.42 -47.38 36.78
CA ALA A 504 -1.81 -46.23 35.99
C ALA A 504 -2.40 -45.13 36.89
N ASN A 505 -2.26 -43.88 36.47
CA ASN A 505 -2.99 -42.77 37.08
C ASN A 505 -4.49 -42.75 36.68
N GLY A 506 -5.25 -41.77 37.19
CA GLY A 506 -6.69 -41.66 36.96
C GLY A 506 -7.16 -41.48 35.49
N PHE A 507 -6.25 -41.26 34.54
CA PHE A 507 -6.55 -41.27 33.10
C PHE A 507 -6.10 -42.55 32.38
N GLY A 508 -5.61 -43.57 33.10
CA GLY A 508 -5.19 -44.85 32.53
C GLY A 508 -3.84 -44.79 31.83
N VAL A 509 -2.98 -43.84 32.22
CA VAL A 509 -1.61 -43.63 31.72
C VAL A 509 -0.61 -44.08 32.79
N HIS A 510 0.43 -44.81 32.40
CA HIS A 510 1.48 -45.35 33.26
C HIS A 510 2.77 -44.53 33.16
N ASP A 511 3.66 -44.73 34.14
CA ASP A 511 5.04 -44.24 34.11
C ASP A 511 5.14 -42.71 33.97
N MET A 512 4.16 -41.96 34.50
CA MET A 512 4.13 -40.48 34.44
C MET A 512 5.04 -39.82 35.50
N LEU A 513 5.66 -40.62 36.38
CA LEU A 513 6.60 -40.20 37.41
C LEU A 513 7.75 -41.22 37.44
N GLY A 514 8.98 -40.73 37.46
CA GLY A 514 10.16 -41.59 37.41
C GLY A 514 10.32 -42.30 36.06
N ASN A 515 10.98 -43.45 36.08
CA ASN A 515 11.41 -44.23 34.92
C ASN A 515 12.33 -43.45 33.95
N VAL A 516 11.80 -42.70 32.96
CA VAL A 516 12.61 -41.73 32.18
C VAL A 516 11.96 -40.34 32.08
N GLU A 517 12.83 -39.33 32.09
CA GLU A 517 12.48 -37.93 31.87
C GLU A 517 11.89 -37.76 30.46
N GLU A 518 10.76 -37.08 30.32
CA GLU A 518 10.07 -36.92 29.04
C GLU A 518 10.30 -35.55 28.40
N TRP A 519 10.70 -35.54 27.13
CA TRP A 519 10.70 -34.33 26.30
C TRP A 519 9.27 -33.82 26.02
N VAL A 520 9.03 -32.53 26.25
CA VAL A 520 7.80 -31.84 25.84
C VAL A 520 8.11 -30.75 24.79
N ALA A 521 7.10 -30.22 24.11
CA ALA A 521 7.28 -29.26 23.01
C ALA A 521 7.81 -27.87 23.45
N ASP A 522 7.57 -27.49 24.70
CA ASP A 522 7.79 -26.15 25.24
C ASP A 522 9.27 -25.72 25.29
N CYS A 523 9.49 -24.41 25.05
CA CYS A 523 10.76 -23.76 25.35
C CYS A 523 10.94 -23.63 26.87
N TRP A 524 12.18 -23.78 27.35
CA TRP A 524 12.46 -23.54 28.76
C TRP A 524 12.22 -22.07 29.15
N HIS A 525 11.51 -21.89 30.26
CA HIS A 525 11.36 -20.63 30.97
C HIS A 525 11.33 -20.95 32.47
N GLY A 526 12.27 -20.39 33.25
CA GLY A 526 12.40 -20.63 34.69
C GLY A 526 11.34 -19.96 35.57
N ASN A 527 10.08 -19.91 35.13
CA ASN A 527 8.83 -19.67 35.88
C ASN A 527 7.63 -19.57 34.92
N TYR A 528 6.43 -19.81 35.43
CA TYR A 528 5.18 -19.74 34.65
C TYR A 528 4.64 -18.32 34.41
N ARG A 529 5.34 -17.24 34.78
CA ARG A 529 4.86 -15.87 34.51
C ARG A 529 4.78 -15.64 33.00
N GLY A 530 3.57 -15.35 32.50
CA GLY A 530 3.29 -15.20 31.07
C GLY A 530 3.24 -16.51 30.28
N ALA A 531 3.03 -17.67 30.93
CA ALA A 531 2.73 -18.92 30.24
C ALA A 531 1.29 -18.93 29.65
N PRO A 532 1.02 -19.64 28.54
CA PRO A 532 -0.31 -19.72 27.94
C PRO A 532 -1.35 -20.33 28.89
N SER A 533 -2.53 -19.74 29.02
CA SER A 533 -3.61 -20.26 29.89
C SER A 533 -4.49 -21.33 29.22
N ASP A 534 -4.13 -21.77 28.03
CA ASP A 534 -4.66 -22.98 27.39
C ASP A 534 -3.59 -24.09 27.32
N GLN A 535 -3.93 -25.24 26.78
CA GLN A 535 -3.02 -26.38 26.58
C GLN A 535 -1.89 -26.14 25.55
N GLY A 536 -1.72 -24.91 25.03
CA GLY A 536 -0.74 -24.60 24.00
C GLY A 536 0.70 -24.54 24.51
N ALA A 537 1.62 -25.16 23.77
CA ALA A 537 3.05 -25.14 24.08
C ALA A 537 3.64 -23.71 24.03
N ARG A 538 4.32 -23.32 25.11
CA ARG A 538 5.04 -22.05 25.27
C ARG A 538 6.21 -21.99 24.29
N SER A 539 5.97 -21.35 23.15
CA SER A 539 6.89 -21.24 22.04
C SER A 539 7.79 -19.99 22.16
N GLY A 540 9.03 -20.10 21.70
CA GLY A 540 9.99 -18.99 21.69
C GLY A 540 11.27 -19.36 20.91
N ASN A 541 12.27 -18.48 20.95
CA ASN A 541 13.64 -18.83 20.55
C ASN A 541 14.42 -19.16 21.83
N CYS A 542 14.69 -20.45 22.05
CA CYS A 542 15.30 -20.97 23.25
C CYS A 542 16.45 -21.94 22.90
N GLY A 543 17.52 -21.93 23.70
CA GLY A 543 18.56 -22.96 23.62
C GLY A 543 18.11 -24.30 24.23
N ASP A 544 17.32 -24.21 25.32
CA ASP A 544 16.90 -25.36 26.12
C ASP A 544 15.39 -25.60 26.05
N ARG A 545 15.01 -26.87 26.17
CA ARG A 545 13.63 -27.36 26.15
C ARG A 545 13.21 -27.88 27.51
N VAL A 546 11.92 -27.79 27.81
CA VAL A 546 11.34 -28.33 29.04
C VAL A 546 11.42 -29.86 29.04
N VAL A 547 11.64 -30.43 30.22
CA VAL A 547 11.65 -31.86 30.52
C VAL A 547 10.83 -32.10 31.79
N ARG A 548 10.07 -33.21 31.86
CA ARG A 548 9.16 -33.54 32.98
C ARG A 548 9.28 -35.02 33.39
N GLY A 549 8.61 -35.41 34.48
CA GLY A 549 8.51 -36.78 34.98
C GLY A 549 9.54 -37.17 36.05
N GLY A 550 10.78 -36.69 35.93
CA GLY A 550 11.91 -37.32 36.63
C GLY A 550 12.29 -38.64 35.95
N ALA A 551 13.18 -39.41 36.55
CA ALA A 551 13.70 -40.67 35.99
C ALA A 551 14.16 -41.63 37.12
N TRP A 552 14.68 -42.80 36.73
CA TRP A 552 15.28 -43.80 37.64
C TRP A 552 16.42 -43.31 38.54
N ASP A 553 16.98 -42.12 38.28
CA ASP A 553 18.00 -41.48 39.11
C ASP A 553 17.49 -40.24 39.87
N SER A 554 16.17 -40.01 39.90
CA SER A 554 15.52 -38.85 40.53
C SER A 554 15.07 -39.13 41.97
N THR A 555 15.25 -38.16 42.86
CA THR A 555 14.74 -38.17 44.25
C THR A 555 13.21 -38.00 44.29
N PRO A 556 12.55 -38.26 45.43
CA PRO A 556 11.11 -38.00 45.60
C PRO A 556 10.66 -36.57 45.29
N ALA A 557 11.53 -35.56 45.41
CA ALA A 557 11.22 -34.18 45.04
C ALA A 557 11.25 -33.96 43.51
N GLU A 558 12.25 -34.56 42.84
CA GLU A 558 12.43 -34.58 41.39
C GLU A 558 11.36 -35.47 40.69
N ALA A 559 10.69 -36.36 41.42
CA ALA A 559 9.64 -37.25 40.93
C ALA A 559 8.20 -36.78 41.27
N THR A 560 7.96 -35.46 41.39
CA THR A 560 6.60 -34.89 41.58
C THR A 560 5.94 -34.49 40.26
N VAL A 561 4.60 -34.44 40.22
CA VAL A 561 3.84 -34.06 39.01
C VAL A 561 4.20 -32.64 38.53
N SER A 562 4.60 -31.74 39.43
CA SER A 562 4.94 -30.35 39.10
C SER A 562 6.43 -30.14 38.79
N TYR A 563 7.34 -31.02 39.20
CA TYR A 563 8.79 -30.84 39.01
C TYR A 563 9.19 -30.66 37.54
N ARG A 564 10.03 -29.66 37.29
CA ARG A 564 10.45 -29.25 35.95
C ARG A 564 11.96 -29.32 35.83
N SER A 565 12.41 -29.80 34.68
CA SER A 565 13.83 -29.87 34.30
C SER A 565 13.99 -29.23 32.92
N PHE A 566 15.23 -29.00 32.49
CA PHE A 566 15.52 -28.47 31.16
C PHE A 566 16.82 -29.00 30.58
N SER A 567 16.86 -29.14 29.25
CA SER A 567 18.07 -29.54 28.56
C SER A 567 18.09 -29.15 27.08
N ASN A 568 19.28 -29.16 26.50
CA ASN A 568 19.55 -29.09 25.06
C ASN A 568 20.14 -30.40 24.48
N ARG A 569 20.23 -31.48 25.29
CA ARG A 569 20.85 -32.77 24.92
C ARG A 569 20.01 -33.95 25.39
N GLY A 570 20.12 -35.08 24.70
CA GLY A 570 19.66 -36.36 25.23
C GLY A 570 20.54 -36.85 26.38
N SER A 571 20.01 -37.76 27.21
CA SER A 571 20.73 -38.47 28.27
C SER A 571 20.20 -39.90 28.39
N GLY A 572 20.97 -40.80 29.02
CA GLY A 572 20.53 -42.19 29.31
C GLY A 572 19.34 -42.29 30.29
N THR A 573 18.83 -41.16 30.75
CA THR A 573 17.68 -40.99 31.66
C THR A 573 16.49 -40.32 30.97
N ARG A 574 16.59 -39.92 29.69
CA ARG A 574 15.62 -39.06 29.01
C ARG A 574 15.11 -39.66 27.69
N GLY A 575 13.80 -39.76 27.59
CA GLY A 575 13.04 -40.36 26.50
C GLY A 575 11.90 -39.47 25.98
N ILE A 576 10.82 -40.09 25.51
CA ILE A 576 9.74 -39.46 24.75
C ILE A 576 8.40 -40.07 25.16
N ARG A 577 7.34 -39.25 25.21
CA ARG A 577 5.94 -39.69 25.07
C ARG A 577 5.29 -38.89 23.94
N VAL A 578 4.38 -39.51 23.21
CA VAL A 578 3.73 -38.89 22.04
C VAL A 578 2.29 -38.48 22.31
N VAL A 579 1.88 -37.37 21.70
CA VAL A 579 0.49 -36.91 21.59
C VAL A 579 0.04 -36.95 20.14
N ARG A 580 -1.23 -37.29 19.92
CA ARG A 580 -1.93 -37.31 18.65
C ARG A 580 -3.15 -36.39 18.75
N ASP A 581 -3.26 -35.44 17.82
CA ASP A 581 -4.46 -34.60 17.72
C ASP A 581 -5.67 -35.42 17.20
N LEU A 582 -6.89 -34.96 17.50
CA LEU A 582 -8.16 -35.63 17.17
C LEU A 582 -9.00 -34.84 16.16
#